data_AF-A0A496RG24-F1
#
_entry.id   AF-A0A496RG24-F1
#
_cell.length_a   1.000
_cell.length_b   1.000
_cell.length_c   1.000
_cell.angle_alpha   90.00
_cell.angle_beta   90.00
_cell.angle_gamma   90.00
#
_symmetry.space_group_name_H-M   'P 1'
#
loop_
_entity.id
_entity.type
_entity.pdbx_description
1 polymer ?
#
loop_
_entity_poly.entity_id
_entity_poly.type
_entity_poly.pdbx_seq_one_letter_code
_entity_poly.pdbx_strand_id
1 'polypeptide(L)'
;MADEKKMEEQIKDIACSKNLKSFQRNRYFYGKLLTVRDFEEEQRYFIEKQRLINRLIHGEGVVCGLKVEKVEDKDGFIRITPGVALDCCGREIVVPEPVKIDLSKKIALEDFGDEETITRWVTIRYSACGKEPVPAYSAESSCEETCCYSRIMEGYEIDILEEKPEECTSYGNGKICDVWSDLSKVNEYVNIWHQKCPAFEEKPLILAKIEVKKESDSIEINNIDNAIVKEEEFNKKLVYSNPRLYELINCVEKELKAALEKDLPKIKEISWEHDKEYDWSDEQDRDNFLSLLDKLTITFDRAMNKETINHITLNVFVIPYFTGKLENFGNVEELIVEAKKIYFPVYFIQEDEGNQISFKVGYPTSNENRKKTLKTHITNKLITAVYSSRVFKNWDVGIIVVPSFTIIWRMFIQLKGDFVFDVNGNPLDANYLKAELPTGNGTPGGLFESWLNIRFDFNKAEDTKKVINTKPGISVEEVATNVRLSRETTHLILNALAKNKVIYSKEGEYYPLPDPRKTMIVYDGKYNYLKESAEKLKVDLRDKGIIAEIKSSDELTDEDKNKYEIVLLRGKDIKSATAEKMREVESKVDWDKSKGDTEIIKNPYIENTNVFIIGGKDKKSVGTAINKFLEHL
;
A
#
# COMPACT_ATOMS: atom_id res chain seq x y z
N MET A 1 -73.38 15.49 6.56
CA MET A 1 -72.36 14.67 5.86
C MET A 1 -72.20 13.42 6.70
N ALA A 2 -73.00 12.41 6.35
CA ALA A 2 -73.17 11.17 7.10
C ALA A 2 -72.23 10.10 6.55
N ASP A 3 -71.84 9.21 7.45
CA ASP A 3 -70.99 8.03 7.29
C ASP A 3 -71.06 7.32 5.93
N GLU A 4 -69.98 7.45 5.13
CA GLU A 4 -69.57 6.45 4.14
C GLU A 4 -68.63 5.43 4.80
N LYS A 5 -69.15 4.66 5.75
CA LYS A 5 -68.57 3.35 6.11
C LYS A 5 -69.49 2.28 5.54
N LYS A 6 -69.46 2.13 4.21
CA LYS A 6 -69.96 0.89 3.58
C LYS A 6 -69.07 -0.23 4.08
N MET A 7 -69.68 -1.17 4.80
CA MET A 7 -69.08 -2.42 5.25
C MET A 7 -68.63 -3.18 3.99
N GLU A 8 -67.33 -3.09 3.68
CA GLU A 8 -66.72 -3.86 2.60
C GLU A 8 -66.71 -5.32 3.01
N GLU A 9 -67.51 -6.13 2.33
CA GLU A 9 -67.64 -7.56 2.63
C GLU A 9 -66.35 -8.27 2.20
N GLN A 10 -65.72 -8.99 3.14
CA GLN A 10 -64.54 -9.80 2.87
C GLN A 10 -64.93 -10.94 1.92
N ILE A 11 -64.27 -11.01 0.76
CA ILE A 11 -64.48 -12.10 -0.20
C ILE A 11 -63.46 -13.19 0.08
N LYS A 12 -63.89 -14.46 0.06
CA LYS A 12 -62.97 -15.60 0.04
C LYS A 12 -62.31 -15.67 -1.35
N ASP A 13 -61.17 -15.01 -1.50
CA ASP A 13 -60.30 -15.14 -2.67
C ASP A 13 -59.76 -16.58 -2.83
N ILE A 14 -59.04 -16.87 -3.91
CA ILE A 14 -58.45 -18.17 -4.23
C ILE A 14 -57.69 -18.72 -3.02
N ALA A 15 -58.26 -19.78 -2.43
CA ALA A 15 -57.69 -20.42 -1.26
C ALA A 15 -56.31 -21.03 -1.56
N CYS A 16 -55.43 -20.95 -0.57
CA CYS A 16 -54.11 -21.54 -0.65
C CYS A 16 -54.18 -23.08 -0.69
N SER A 17 -53.50 -23.68 -1.67
CA SER A 17 -53.48 -25.14 -1.83
C SER A 17 -52.59 -25.78 -0.77
N LYS A 18 -53.17 -26.63 0.08
CA LYS A 18 -52.42 -27.41 1.08
C LYS A 18 -51.56 -28.52 0.47
N ASN A 19 -51.90 -28.97 -0.75
CA ASN A 19 -51.21 -30.04 -1.47
C ASN A 19 -50.67 -29.56 -2.83
N LEU A 20 -49.62 -30.22 -3.33
CA LEU A 20 -49.21 -30.09 -4.72
C LEU A 20 -50.32 -30.61 -5.64
N LYS A 21 -50.63 -29.84 -6.68
CA LYS A 21 -51.65 -30.20 -7.68
C LYS A 21 -51.16 -29.92 -9.09
N SER A 22 -51.75 -30.61 -10.05
CA SER A 22 -51.54 -30.31 -11.46
C SER A 22 -52.34 -29.08 -11.86
N PHE A 23 -51.72 -28.17 -12.61
CA PHE A 23 -52.38 -26.97 -13.13
C PHE A 23 -53.05 -27.27 -14.48
N GLN A 24 -54.26 -26.77 -14.65
CA GLN A 24 -55.00 -26.82 -15.91
C GLN A 24 -55.28 -25.39 -16.37
N ARG A 25 -55.28 -25.17 -17.68
CA ARG A 25 -55.61 -23.86 -18.28
C ARG A 25 -56.58 -24.06 -19.43
N ASN A 26 -57.39 -23.05 -19.67
CA ASN A 26 -58.33 -23.03 -20.77
C ASN A 26 -57.61 -23.22 -22.12
N ARG A 27 -58.23 -24.00 -23.01
CA ARG A 27 -57.78 -24.21 -24.38
C ARG A 27 -58.79 -23.55 -25.32
N TYR A 28 -58.34 -22.51 -26.01
CA TYR A 28 -59.14 -21.78 -26.98
C TYR A 28 -59.29 -22.53 -28.32
N PHE A 29 -60.51 -22.57 -28.85
CA PHE A 29 -60.82 -23.05 -30.19
C PHE A 29 -62.11 -22.39 -30.72
N TYR A 30 -62.28 -22.36 -32.03
CA TYR A 30 -63.42 -21.70 -32.67
C TYR A 30 -64.76 -22.34 -32.26
N GLY A 31 -65.74 -21.49 -31.93
CA GLY A 31 -67.06 -21.93 -31.51
C GLY A 31 -67.15 -22.40 -30.05
N LYS A 32 -66.06 -22.34 -29.26
CA LYS A 32 -66.13 -22.62 -27.82
C LYS A 32 -66.92 -21.51 -27.12
N LEU A 33 -67.98 -21.88 -26.41
CA LEU A 33 -68.70 -20.96 -25.51
C LEU A 33 -67.90 -20.82 -24.22
N LEU A 34 -67.57 -19.58 -23.86
CA LEU A 34 -66.85 -19.25 -22.62
C LEU A 34 -67.85 -18.79 -21.55
N THR A 35 -67.65 -19.30 -20.34
CA THR A 35 -68.46 -18.97 -19.16
C THR A 35 -67.60 -18.31 -18.09
N VAL A 36 -68.23 -17.79 -17.03
CA VAL A 36 -67.53 -17.24 -15.85
C VAL A 36 -66.50 -18.25 -15.31
N ARG A 37 -66.87 -19.54 -15.25
CA ARG A 37 -65.98 -20.62 -14.83
C ARG A 37 -64.69 -20.69 -15.65
N ASP A 38 -64.76 -20.53 -16.97
CA ASP A 38 -63.56 -20.59 -17.82
C ASP A 38 -62.59 -19.43 -17.52
N PHE A 39 -63.11 -18.22 -17.27
CA PHE A 39 -62.30 -17.05 -16.94
C PHE A 39 -61.76 -17.08 -15.51
N GLU A 40 -62.52 -17.61 -14.55
CA GLU A 40 -62.04 -17.88 -13.19
C GLU A 40 -60.91 -18.91 -13.19
N GLU A 41 -61.01 -19.94 -14.02
CA GLU A 41 -59.97 -20.96 -14.17
C GLU A 41 -58.67 -20.37 -14.77
N GLU A 42 -58.78 -19.41 -15.69
CA GLU A 42 -57.62 -18.68 -16.21
C GLU A 42 -56.95 -17.79 -15.16
N GLN A 43 -57.71 -17.02 -14.37
CA GLN A 43 -57.16 -16.22 -13.27
C GLN A 43 -56.45 -17.13 -12.25
N ARG A 44 -57.11 -18.22 -11.85
CA ARG A 44 -56.56 -19.21 -10.93
C ARG A 44 -55.27 -19.84 -11.43
N TYR A 45 -55.19 -20.17 -12.73
CA TYR A 45 -53.99 -20.76 -13.30
C TYR A 45 -52.74 -19.90 -13.09
N PHE A 46 -52.84 -18.59 -13.37
CA PHE A 46 -51.70 -17.68 -13.23
C PHE A 46 -51.38 -17.38 -11.77
N ILE A 47 -52.40 -17.05 -10.97
CA ILE A 47 -52.25 -16.72 -9.55
C ILE A 47 -51.62 -17.89 -8.79
N GLU A 48 -52.13 -19.11 -8.97
CA GLU A 48 -51.61 -20.26 -8.22
C GLU A 48 -50.22 -20.70 -8.70
N LYS A 49 -49.86 -20.49 -9.98
CA LYS A 49 -48.48 -20.73 -10.47
C LYS A 49 -47.48 -19.74 -9.90
N GLN A 50 -47.85 -18.46 -9.83
CA GLN A 50 -47.02 -17.41 -9.24
C GLN A 50 -46.81 -17.67 -7.75
N ARG A 51 -47.89 -17.92 -7.02
CA ARG A 51 -47.86 -18.32 -5.59
C ARG A 51 -46.98 -19.55 -5.36
N LEU A 52 -47.02 -20.56 -6.24
CA LEU A 52 -46.15 -21.75 -6.13
C LEU A 52 -44.66 -21.40 -6.23
N ILE A 53 -44.27 -20.56 -7.20
CA ILE A 53 -42.87 -20.14 -7.38
C ILE A 53 -42.41 -19.31 -6.18
N ASN A 54 -43.20 -18.31 -5.79
CA ASN A 54 -42.95 -17.48 -4.61
C ASN A 54 -42.72 -18.35 -3.38
N ARG A 55 -43.63 -19.26 -3.10
CA ARG A 55 -43.56 -20.13 -1.92
C ARG A 55 -42.39 -21.11 -1.92
N LEU A 56 -42.11 -21.78 -3.04
CA LEU A 56 -41.11 -22.88 -3.07
C LEU A 56 -39.69 -22.41 -3.40
N ILE A 57 -39.52 -21.28 -4.10
CA ILE A 57 -38.21 -20.77 -4.52
C ILE A 57 -37.78 -19.59 -3.67
N HIS A 58 -38.69 -18.63 -3.43
CA HIS A 58 -38.39 -17.39 -2.73
C HIS A 58 -38.67 -17.49 -1.22
N GLY A 59 -39.68 -18.24 -0.82
CA GLY A 59 -40.14 -18.36 0.57
C GLY A 59 -41.08 -17.23 0.95
N GLU A 60 -41.06 -16.86 2.22
CA GLU A 60 -41.87 -15.78 2.81
C GLU A 60 -40.97 -14.75 3.48
N GLY A 61 -41.48 -13.54 3.67
CA GLY A 61 -40.73 -12.46 4.29
C GLY A 61 -41.06 -11.11 3.67
N VAL A 62 -40.38 -10.08 4.16
CA VAL A 62 -40.40 -8.75 3.56
C VAL A 62 -39.46 -8.73 2.36
N VAL A 63 -39.94 -8.31 1.20
CA VAL A 63 -39.12 -8.10 -0.01
C VAL A 63 -38.36 -6.78 0.12
N CYS A 64 -39.10 -5.71 0.42
CA CYS A 64 -38.57 -4.36 0.59
C CYS A 64 -39.51 -3.51 1.46
N GLY A 65 -38.98 -2.47 2.09
CA GLY A 65 -39.77 -1.52 2.88
C GLY A 65 -40.36 -2.13 4.16
N LEU A 66 -41.64 -1.82 4.43
CA LEU A 66 -42.41 -2.31 5.59
C LEU A 66 -41.69 -2.12 6.93
N LYS A 67 -40.94 -1.02 7.07
CA LYS A 67 -40.24 -0.69 8.31
C LYS A 67 -41.25 -0.11 9.30
N VAL A 68 -41.18 -0.53 10.55
CA VAL A 68 -42.01 0.01 11.63
C VAL A 68 -41.22 1.12 12.33
N GLU A 69 -41.82 2.30 12.45
CA GLU A 69 -41.19 3.49 13.03
C GLU A 69 -42.11 4.15 14.05
N LYS A 70 -41.54 4.77 15.09
CA LYS A 70 -42.30 5.63 16.02
C LYS A 70 -42.71 6.90 15.29
N VAL A 71 -43.90 7.41 15.56
CA VAL A 71 -44.31 8.74 15.08
C VAL A 71 -43.86 9.77 16.12
N GLU A 72 -42.89 10.61 15.77
CA GLU A 72 -42.26 11.56 16.72
C GLU A 72 -43.25 12.52 17.39
N ASP A 73 -44.27 12.98 16.67
CA ASP A 73 -45.23 13.97 17.17
C ASP A 73 -46.44 13.38 17.90
N LYS A 74 -46.53 12.04 18.06
CA LYS A 74 -47.69 11.37 18.68
C LYS A 74 -47.31 10.09 19.42
N ASP A 75 -47.40 10.12 20.74
CA ASP A 75 -47.19 8.95 21.59
C ASP A 75 -48.21 7.84 21.32
N GLY A 76 -47.75 6.60 21.39
CA GLY A 76 -48.57 5.42 21.09
C GLY A 76 -48.88 5.19 19.61
N PHE A 77 -48.30 5.96 18.68
CA PHE A 77 -48.47 5.75 17.25
C PHE A 77 -47.22 5.14 16.60
N ILE A 78 -47.44 4.08 15.82
CA ILE A 78 -46.44 3.54 14.89
C ILE A 78 -46.80 3.88 13.45
N ARG A 79 -45.77 3.99 12.60
CA ARG A 79 -45.89 4.13 11.15
C ARG A 79 -45.21 2.95 10.48
N ILE A 80 -45.91 2.30 9.56
CA ILE A 80 -45.34 1.28 8.66
C ILE A 80 -45.06 1.96 7.33
N THR A 81 -43.82 1.86 6.83
CA THR A 81 -43.44 2.44 5.55
C THR A 81 -43.97 1.60 4.36
N PRO A 82 -44.17 2.21 3.17
CA PRO A 82 -44.52 1.46 1.96
C PRO A 82 -43.54 0.32 1.68
N GLY A 83 -44.05 -0.77 1.13
CA GLY A 83 -43.22 -1.94 0.85
C GLY A 83 -44.01 -3.15 0.37
N VAL A 84 -43.28 -4.25 0.19
CA VAL A 84 -43.82 -5.51 -0.34
C VAL A 84 -43.35 -6.66 0.53
N ALA A 85 -44.24 -7.62 0.77
CA ALA A 85 -43.96 -8.87 1.45
C ALA A 85 -44.52 -10.07 0.66
N LEU A 86 -43.99 -11.25 0.93
CA LEU A 86 -44.56 -12.53 0.56
C LEU A 86 -44.99 -13.25 1.83
N ASP A 87 -46.21 -13.77 1.84
CA ASP A 87 -46.66 -14.65 2.92
C ASP A 87 -46.33 -16.12 2.63
N CYS A 88 -46.72 -17.00 3.55
CA CYS A 88 -46.44 -18.44 3.47
C CYS A 88 -47.13 -19.14 2.29
N CYS A 89 -48.14 -18.51 1.70
CA CYS A 89 -48.85 -19.00 0.51
C CYS A 89 -48.14 -18.59 -0.78
N GLY A 90 -47.17 -17.68 -0.68
CA GLY A 90 -46.57 -17.00 -1.82
C GLY A 90 -47.44 -15.86 -2.34
N ARG A 91 -48.40 -15.35 -1.56
CA ARG A 91 -49.20 -14.16 -1.90
C ARG A 91 -48.34 -12.92 -1.73
N GLU A 92 -48.35 -12.05 -2.72
CA GLU A 92 -47.82 -10.70 -2.61
C GLU A 92 -48.70 -9.84 -1.70
N ILE A 93 -48.09 -9.23 -0.70
CA ILE A 93 -48.71 -8.22 0.15
C ILE A 93 -48.08 -6.88 -0.19
N VAL A 94 -48.85 -5.97 -0.76
CA VAL A 94 -48.38 -4.65 -1.21
C VAL A 94 -48.96 -3.55 -0.31
N VAL A 95 -48.07 -2.78 0.32
CA VAL A 95 -48.41 -1.58 1.09
C VAL A 95 -47.94 -0.36 0.28
N PRO A 96 -48.83 0.30 -0.47
CA PRO A 96 -48.42 1.37 -1.39
C PRO A 96 -48.11 2.70 -0.70
N GLU A 97 -48.73 2.96 0.45
CA GLU A 97 -48.63 4.22 1.20
C GLU A 97 -48.35 3.97 2.68
N PRO A 98 -47.72 4.92 3.41
CA PRO A 98 -47.40 4.73 4.81
C PRO A 98 -48.67 4.61 5.67
N VAL A 99 -48.73 3.58 6.52
CA VAL A 99 -49.87 3.32 7.40
C VAL A 99 -49.56 3.77 8.82
N LYS A 100 -50.42 4.59 9.40
CA LYS A 100 -50.33 4.98 10.82
C LYS A 100 -51.28 4.13 11.64
N ILE A 101 -50.76 3.54 12.72
CA ILE A 101 -51.54 2.71 13.65
C ILE A 101 -51.48 3.33 15.02
N ASP A 102 -52.67 3.48 15.61
CA ASP A 102 -52.87 3.90 16.98
C ASP A 102 -52.85 2.66 17.88
N LEU A 103 -51.75 2.46 18.62
CA LEU A 103 -51.60 1.28 19.48
C LEU A 103 -52.58 1.30 20.65
N SER A 104 -53.07 2.48 21.07
CA SER A 104 -54.00 2.59 22.21
C SER A 104 -55.37 1.95 21.93
N LYS A 105 -55.69 1.75 20.64
CA LYS A 105 -56.89 1.04 20.19
C LYS A 105 -56.71 -0.47 20.07
N LYS A 106 -55.47 -0.95 20.19
CA LYS A 106 -55.07 -2.34 19.97
C LYS A 106 -54.46 -2.99 21.20
N ILE A 107 -54.00 -2.20 22.16
CA ILE A 107 -53.42 -2.62 23.44
C ILE A 107 -54.22 -1.90 24.54
N ALA A 108 -54.87 -2.66 25.41
CA ALA A 108 -55.57 -2.11 26.56
C ALA A 108 -54.62 -1.92 27.74
N LEU A 109 -54.90 -0.95 28.62
CA LEU A 109 -54.11 -0.71 29.84
C LEU A 109 -54.13 -1.89 30.83
N GLU A 110 -55.11 -2.77 30.68
CA GLU A 110 -55.29 -4.02 31.42
C GLU A 110 -54.27 -5.09 31.00
N ASP A 111 -53.83 -5.06 29.73
CA ASP A 111 -52.91 -6.06 29.17
C ASP A 111 -51.50 -5.99 29.78
N PHE A 112 -51.21 -4.91 30.52
CA PHE A 112 -49.97 -4.71 31.26
C PHE A 112 -49.92 -5.51 32.56
N GLY A 113 -51.06 -5.85 33.16
CA GLY A 113 -51.10 -6.47 34.48
C GLY A 113 -50.30 -5.68 35.52
N ASP A 114 -49.32 -6.34 36.17
CA ASP A 114 -48.39 -5.75 37.13
C ASP A 114 -47.09 -5.21 36.48
N GLU A 115 -46.91 -5.39 35.17
CA GLU A 115 -45.70 -4.97 34.45
C GLU A 115 -45.80 -3.52 33.94
N GLU A 116 -44.71 -2.76 34.04
CA GLU A 116 -44.65 -1.41 33.47
C GLU A 116 -44.43 -1.40 31.94
N THR A 117 -43.94 -2.51 31.37
CA THR A 117 -43.60 -2.63 29.95
C THR A 117 -43.97 -4.02 29.45
N ILE A 118 -44.64 -4.09 28.30
CA ILE A 118 -45.05 -5.33 27.65
C ILE A 118 -44.49 -5.42 26.23
N THR A 119 -44.33 -6.65 25.74
CA THR A 119 -43.92 -6.94 24.36
C THR A 119 -45.14 -7.21 23.48
N ARG A 120 -45.15 -6.67 22.26
CA ARG A 120 -46.13 -6.99 21.21
C ARG A 120 -45.46 -7.21 19.85
N TRP A 121 -46.15 -7.94 18.99
CA TRP A 121 -45.70 -8.29 17.64
C TRP A 121 -46.54 -7.57 16.60
N VAL A 122 -45.90 -6.74 15.78
CA VAL A 122 -46.56 -6.09 14.65
C VAL A 122 -46.52 -7.04 13.47
N THR A 123 -47.68 -7.41 12.94
CA THR A 123 -47.78 -8.42 11.88
C THR A 123 -48.66 -7.96 10.73
N ILE A 124 -48.45 -8.52 9.54
CA ILE A 124 -49.22 -8.22 8.34
C ILE A 124 -49.72 -9.51 7.69
N ARG A 125 -50.97 -9.52 7.24
CA ARG A 125 -51.57 -10.63 6.49
C ARG A 125 -52.27 -10.15 5.24
N TYR A 126 -52.31 -10.98 4.22
CA TYR A 126 -53.07 -10.73 3.00
C TYR A 126 -54.57 -10.69 3.31
N SER A 127 -55.28 -9.74 2.73
CA SER A 127 -56.75 -9.69 2.74
C SER A 127 -57.26 -9.34 1.36
N ALA A 128 -58.52 -9.69 1.07
CA ALA A 128 -59.17 -9.32 -0.17
C ALA A 128 -60.61 -8.87 0.11
N CYS A 129 -61.04 -7.80 -0.55
CA CYS A 129 -62.41 -7.29 -0.43
C CYS A 129 -63.05 -7.04 -1.79
N GLY A 130 -64.37 -7.16 -1.83
CA GLY A 130 -65.16 -6.80 -3.00
C GLY A 130 -65.22 -5.28 -3.19
N LYS A 131 -65.07 -4.83 -4.43
CA LYS A 131 -65.25 -3.44 -4.83
C LYS A 131 -66.26 -3.33 -5.97
N GLU A 132 -66.90 -2.16 -6.03
CA GLU A 132 -67.89 -1.82 -7.06
C GLU A 132 -69.06 -2.82 -7.11
N PRO A 133 -70.01 -2.73 -6.16
CA PRO A 133 -71.18 -3.59 -6.19
C PRO A 133 -72.03 -3.31 -7.43
N VAL A 134 -72.35 -4.36 -8.18
CA VAL A 134 -73.18 -4.35 -9.38
C VAL A 134 -74.34 -5.34 -9.24
N PRO A 135 -75.53 -5.02 -9.77
CA PRO A 135 -76.65 -5.95 -9.77
C PRO A 135 -76.40 -7.12 -10.74
N ALA A 136 -76.61 -8.35 -10.27
CA ALA A 136 -76.62 -9.54 -11.12
C ALA A 136 -78.04 -9.76 -11.69
N TYR A 137 -78.20 -9.64 -13.01
CA TYR A 137 -79.52 -9.69 -13.66
C TYR A 137 -80.02 -11.10 -14.00
N SER A 138 -79.25 -12.14 -13.68
CA SER A 138 -79.59 -13.54 -13.98
C SER A 138 -79.14 -14.46 -12.84
N ALA A 139 -80.02 -14.72 -11.89
CA ALA A 139 -79.79 -15.73 -10.85
C ALA A 139 -81.01 -16.68 -10.76
N GLU A 140 -81.19 -17.54 -11.77
CA GLU A 140 -81.80 -18.84 -11.51
C GLU A 140 -80.68 -19.78 -11.02
N SER A 141 -80.56 -19.85 -9.70
CA SER A 141 -79.66 -20.70 -8.90
C SER A 141 -78.19 -20.25 -8.72
N SER A 142 -77.87 -20.02 -7.43
CA SER A 142 -76.56 -20.06 -6.75
C SER A 142 -75.87 -18.76 -6.30
N CYS A 143 -76.45 -17.57 -6.49
CA CYS A 143 -76.06 -16.39 -5.71
C CYS A 143 -77.24 -15.97 -4.83
N GLU A 144 -77.22 -16.32 -3.54
CA GLU A 144 -78.16 -15.80 -2.54
C GLU A 144 -77.81 -14.35 -2.11
N GLU A 145 -76.67 -13.81 -2.55
CA GLU A 145 -76.19 -12.51 -2.12
C GLU A 145 -76.82 -11.37 -2.94
N THR A 146 -77.46 -10.44 -2.23
CA THR A 146 -78.10 -9.23 -2.78
C THR A 146 -77.07 -8.20 -3.32
N CYS A 147 -75.76 -8.51 -3.21
CA CYS A 147 -74.64 -7.69 -3.64
C CYS A 147 -73.59 -8.56 -4.36
N CYS A 148 -73.34 -8.33 -5.65
CA CYS A 148 -72.19 -8.91 -6.37
C CYS A 148 -71.16 -7.80 -6.64
N TYR A 149 -69.88 -8.07 -6.47
CA TYR A 149 -68.82 -7.07 -6.68
C TYR A 149 -68.16 -7.26 -8.05
N SER A 150 -67.97 -6.19 -8.83
CA SER A 150 -67.32 -6.29 -10.15
C SER A 150 -65.81 -6.41 -10.09
N ARG A 151 -65.19 -6.14 -8.94
CA ARG A 151 -63.73 -6.23 -8.74
C ARG A 151 -63.38 -6.84 -7.39
N ILE A 152 -62.26 -7.56 -7.35
CA ILE A 152 -61.58 -7.97 -6.12
C ILE A 152 -60.39 -7.03 -5.93
N MET A 153 -60.31 -6.38 -4.78
CA MET A 153 -59.14 -5.59 -4.38
C MET A 153 -58.31 -6.41 -3.42
N GLU A 154 -57.09 -6.73 -3.83
CA GLU A 154 -56.09 -7.31 -2.96
C GLU A 154 -55.55 -6.24 -2.00
N GLY A 155 -55.42 -6.59 -0.74
CA GLY A 155 -55.02 -5.69 0.33
C GLY A 155 -54.34 -6.43 1.47
N TYR A 156 -54.35 -5.82 2.64
CA TYR A 156 -53.71 -6.37 3.82
C TYR A 156 -54.43 -5.95 5.09
N GLU A 157 -54.17 -6.70 6.15
CA GLU A 157 -54.55 -6.37 7.51
C GLU A 157 -53.32 -6.38 8.40
N ILE A 158 -53.28 -5.44 9.34
CA ILE A 158 -52.19 -5.32 10.31
C ILE A 158 -52.74 -5.61 11.70
N ASP A 159 -52.12 -6.60 12.35
CA ASP A 159 -52.49 -7.08 13.67
C ASP A 159 -51.35 -6.88 14.66
N ILE A 160 -51.72 -6.56 15.90
CA ILE A 160 -50.81 -6.44 17.03
C ILE A 160 -51.08 -7.65 17.93
N LEU A 161 -50.13 -8.58 17.99
CA LEU A 161 -50.29 -9.85 18.69
C LEU A 161 -49.49 -9.88 19.99
N GLU A 162 -50.00 -10.60 20.99
CA GLU A 162 -49.33 -10.80 22.27
C GLU A 162 -48.20 -11.83 22.16
N GLU A 163 -48.49 -12.96 21.54
CA GLU A 163 -47.54 -14.05 21.32
C GLU A 163 -46.87 -13.95 19.95
N LYS A 164 -45.63 -14.46 19.86
CA LYS A 164 -44.90 -14.52 18.58
C LYS A 164 -45.63 -15.51 17.66
N PRO A 165 -46.04 -15.10 16.44
CA PRO A 165 -46.55 -16.05 15.46
C PRO A 165 -45.54 -17.15 15.17
N GLU A 166 -46.03 -18.37 15.01
CA GLU A 166 -45.21 -19.46 14.51
C GLU A 166 -44.72 -19.17 13.08
N GLU A 167 -43.55 -19.70 12.74
CA GLU A 167 -43.01 -19.61 11.38
C GLU A 167 -43.61 -20.71 10.51
N CYS A 168 -43.63 -20.53 9.18
CA CYS A 168 -44.30 -21.47 8.27
C CYS A 168 -43.42 -22.63 7.80
N THR A 169 -42.10 -22.53 7.98
CA THR A 169 -41.17 -23.65 7.76
C THR A 169 -40.00 -23.54 8.73
N SER A 170 -39.84 -24.54 9.60
CA SER A 170 -38.56 -24.78 10.27
C SER A 170 -37.66 -25.58 9.32
N TYR A 171 -36.88 -24.88 8.48
CA TYR A 171 -35.73 -25.55 7.87
C TYR A 171 -34.77 -25.83 9.02
N GLY A 172 -34.67 -27.11 9.41
CA GLY A 172 -33.87 -27.51 10.56
C GLY A 172 -32.48 -26.89 10.50
N ASN A 173 -32.15 -26.07 11.50
CA ASN A 173 -30.86 -25.44 11.66
C ASN A 173 -29.74 -26.48 11.46
N GLY A 174 -28.91 -26.29 10.44
CA GLY A 174 -27.63 -26.99 10.26
C GLY A 174 -27.68 -28.33 9.53
N LYS A 175 -28.00 -28.35 8.23
CA LYS A 175 -27.80 -29.56 7.40
C LYS A 175 -27.02 -29.34 6.12
N ILE A 176 -26.90 -28.12 5.63
CA ILE A 176 -26.09 -27.82 4.43
C ILE A 176 -24.63 -27.59 4.80
N CYS A 177 -24.33 -26.87 5.89
CA CYS A 177 -22.94 -26.65 6.29
C CYS A 177 -22.20 -27.94 6.63
N ASP A 178 -22.84 -28.85 7.38
CA ASP A 178 -22.26 -30.14 7.76
C ASP A 178 -21.84 -31.01 6.56
N VAL A 179 -22.52 -30.83 5.42
CA VAL A 179 -22.28 -31.57 4.18
C VAL A 179 -21.26 -30.85 3.29
N TRP A 180 -21.25 -29.51 3.29
CA TRP A 180 -20.24 -28.73 2.55
C TRP A 180 -18.84 -28.83 3.17
N SER A 181 -18.75 -28.94 4.49
CA SER A 181 -17.48 -29.20 5.18
C SER A 181 -17.01 -30.65 5.04
N ASP A 182 -17.90 -31.60 4.72
CA ASP A 182 -17.59 -33.03 4.65
C ASP A 182 -18.26 -33.73 3.45
N LEU A 183 -17.50 -33.78 2.34
CA LEU A 183 -17.92 -34.43 1.09
C LEU A 183 -18.14 -35.94 1.22
N SER A 184 -17.85 -36.57 2.36
CA SER A 184 -18.20 -37.98 2.60
C SER A 184 -19.69 -38.18 2.93
N LYS A 185 -20.42 -37.10 3.26
CA LYS A 185 -21.84 -37.11 3.65
C LYS A 185 -22.83 -36.81 2.52
N VAL A 186 -22.45 -37.03 1.25
CA VAL A 186 -23.29 -36.75 0.07
C VAL A 186 -24.68 -37.41 0.15
N ASN A 187 -24.83 -38.55 0.83
CA ASN A 187 -26.13 -39.20 1.03
C ASN A 187 -27.11 -38.36 1.89
N GLU A 188 -26.60 -37.50 2.77
CA GLU A 188 -27.44 -36.55 3.53
C GLU A 188 -27.98 -35.43 2.65
N TYR A 189 -27.23 -35.01 1.62
CA TYR A 189 -27.71 -34.10 0.57
C TYR A 189 -28.90 -34.71 -0.17
N VAL A 190 -28.79 -35.97 -0.59
CA VAL A 190 -29.84 -36.72 -1.30
C VAL A 190 -31.13 -36.80 -0.48
N ASN A 191 -31.03 -36.94 0.85
CA ASN A 191 -32.19 -36.93 1.75
C ASN A 191 -32.95 -35.60 1.75
N ILE A 192 -32.29 -34.46 1.49
CA ILE A 192 -32.95 -33.15 1.37
C ILE A 192 -33.85 -33.10 0.12
N TRP A 193 -33.43 -33.70 -0.99
CA TRP A 193 -34.21 -33.79 -2.23
C TRP A 193 -35.36 -34.81 -2.14
N HIS A 194 -35.26 -35.77 -1.23
CA HIS A 194 -36.32 -36.72 -0.92
C HIS A 194 -37.38 -36.19 0.05
N GLN A 195 -37.17 -35.03 0.67
CA GLN A 195 -38.17 -34.42 1.54
C GLN A 195 -39.41 -34.00 0.75
N LYS A 196 -40.59 -34.22 1.35
CA LYS A 196 -41.84 -33.72 0.79
C LYS A 196 -41.83 -32.19 0.79
N CYS A 197 -42.42 -31.60 -0.24
CA CYS A 197 -42.67 -30.16 -0.22
C CYS A 197 -43.50 -29.81 1.02
N PRO A 198 -43.16 -28.74 1.75
CA PRO A 198 -43.89 -28.35 2.95
C PRO A 198 -45.36 -28.11 2.62
N ALA A 199 -46.26 -28.33 3.59
CA ALA A 199 -47.66 -27.92 3.49
C ALA A 199 -47.80 -26.41 3.77
N PHE A 200 -48.87 -25.80 3.29
CA PHE A 200 -49.13 -24.38 3.52
C PHE A 200 -49.82 -24.17 4.87
N GLU A 201 -49.48 -23.08 5.55
CA GLU A 201 -50.12 -22.61 6.78
C GLU A 201 -50.45 -21.12 6.67
N GLU A 202 -51.68 -20.75 7.03
CA GLU A 202 -52.12 -19.36 6.99
C GLU A 202 -51.68 -18.64 8.27
N LYS A 203 -50.51 -18.01 8.20
CA LYS A 203 -49.90 -17.28 9.31
C LYS A 203 -49.57 -15.85 8.90
N PRO A 204 -49.71 -14.88 9.81
CA PRO A 204 -49.35 -13.49 9.53
C PRO A 204 -47.82 -13.32 9.54
N LEU A 205 -47.30 -12.45 8.69
CA LEU A 205 -45.87 -12.14 8.62
C LEU A 205 -45.49 -11.12 9.69
N ILE A 206 -44.42 -11.39 10.43
CA ILE A 206 -43.92 -10.47 11.46
C ILE A 206 -43.12 -9.32 10.81
N LEU A 207 -43.46 -8.08 11.17
CA LEU A 207 -42.78 -6.86 10.70
C LEU A 207 -41.80 -6.29 11.73
N ALA A 208 -42.18 -6.31 13.01
CA ALA A 208 -41.35 -5.82 14.12
C ALA A 208 -41.82 -6.38 15.46
N LYS A 209 -40.90 -6.41 16.43
CA LYS A 209 -41.20 -6.56 17.85
C LYS A 209 -41.21 -5.15 18.46
N ILE A 210 -42.26 -4.83 19.21
CA ILE A 210 -42.37 -3.55 19.91
C ILE A 210 -42.44 -3.77 21.42
N GLU A 211 -41.78 -2.89 22.16
CA GLU A 211 -41.87 -2.82 23.62
C GLU A 211 -42.63 -1.54 23.96
N VAL A 212 -43.75 -1.70 24.62
CA VAL A 212 -44.69 -0.63 24.94
C VAL A 212 -44.71 -0.46 26.44
N LYS A 213 -44.56 0.78 26.90
CA LYS A 213 -44.56 1.16 28.30
C LYS A 213 -45.89 1.82 28.67
N LYS A 214 -46.37 1.54 29.88
CA LYS A 214 -47.53 2.22 30.46
C LYS A 214 -47.11 3.55 31.07
N GLU A 215 -47.76 4.62 30.67
CA GLU A 215 -47.78 5.91 31.36
C GLU A 215 -49.17 6.13 31.94
N SER A 216 -49.30 6.98 32.97
CA SER A 216 -50.47 7.05 33.86
C SER A 216 -51.83 6.75 33.21
N ASP A 217 -52.17 7.40 32.09
CA ASP A 217 -53.39 7.16 31.30
C ASP A 217 -53.12 6.91 29.79
N SER A 218 -51.87 6.61 29.42
CA SER A 218 -51.44 6.48 28.02
C SER A 218 -50.41 5.36 27.83
N ILE A 219 -50.10 5.06 26.58
CA ILE A 219 -49.02 4.12 26.24
C ILE A 219 -47.93 4.86 25.47
N GLU A 220 -46.69 4.51 25.76
CA GLU A 220 -45.52 5.02 25.06
C GLU A 220 -44.75 3.87 24.41
N ILE A 221 -44.17 4.12 23.24
CA ILE A 221 -43.31 3.14 22.57
C ILE A 221 -41.89 3.32 23.11
N ASN A 222 -41.42 2.32 23.86
CA ASN A 222 -40.10 2.27 24.47
C ASN A 222 -39.03 1.81 23.47
N ASN A 223 -39.33 0.74 22.71
CA ASN A 223 -38.40 0.21 21.70
C ASN A 223 -39.17 -0.37 20.50
N ILE A 224 -38.59 -0.24 19.31
CA ILE A 224 -39.06 -0.90 18.08
C ILE A 224 -37.89 -1.66 17.49
N ASP A 225 -37.93 -2.97 17.67
CA ASP A 225 -36.96 -3.87 17.09
C ASP A 225 -37.41 -4.26 15.66
N ASN A 226 -36.69 -3.75 14.68
CA ASN A 226 -36.82 -4.12 13.26
C ASN A 226 -35.69 -5.09 12.82
N ALA A 227 -34.93 -5.66 13.76
CA ALA A 227 -33.60 -6.21 13.51
C ALA A 227 -33.57 -7.32 12.45
N ILE A 228 -32.43 -7.30 11.76
CA ILE A 228 -31.96 -8.20 10.71
C ILE A 228 -30.70 -8.97 11.22
N VAL A 229 -30.31 -8.82 12.50
CA VAL A 229 -28.95 -9.12 12.97
C VAL A 229 -28.96 -9.97 14.25
N LYS A 230 -28.49 -11.23 14.08
CA LYS A 230 -28.27 -12.35 15.02
C LYS A 230 -29.36 -13.44 15.00
N GLU A 231 -28.94 -14.69 14.74
CA GLU A 231 -29.82 -15.86 14.56
C GLU A 231 -30.62 -16.27 15.81
N GLU A 232 -30.20 -15.84 17.01
CA GLU A 232 -30.75 -16.33 18.28
C GLU A 232 -31.83 -15.40 18.90
N GLU A 233 -31.99 -14.17 18.39
CA GLU A 233 -33.06 -13.23 18.78
C GLU A 233 -33.80 -12.74 17.52
N PHE A 234 -35.01 -12.19 17.69
CA PHE A 234 -35.97 -11.85 16.64
C PHE A 234 -35.38 -11.44 15.27
N ASN A 235 -35.73 -12.19 14.21
CA ASN A 235 -35.31 -11.89 12.84
C ASN A 235 -36.51 -11.52 11.97
N LYS A 236 -36.57 -10.26 11.52
CA LYS A 236 -37.45 -9.86 10.41
C LYS A 236 -37.00 -10.60 9.15
N LYS A 237 -37.79 -11.57 8.70
CA LYS A 237 -37.45 -12.43 7.55
C LYS A 237 -37.50 -11.62 6.25
N LEU A 238 -36.48 -11.76 5.40
CA LEU A 238 -36.42 -11.15 4.07
C LEU A 238 -36.70 -12.20 2.99
N VAL A 239 -37.35 -11.84 1.89
CA VAL A 239 -37.59 -12.81 0.79
C VAL A 239 -36.29 -13.30 0.14
N TYR A 240 -35.22 -12.51 0.17
CA TYR A 240 -33.89 -12.95 -0.30
C TYR A 240 -33.19 -13.89 0.67
N SER A 241 -33.79 -14.23 1.82
CA SER A 241 -33.35 -15.32 2.67
C SER A 241 -33.80 -16.65 2.09
N ASN A 242 -33.38 -17.00 0.86
CA ASN A 242 -33.38 -18.40 0.47
C ASN A 242 -32.54 -19.10 1.55
N PRO A 243 -33.13 -19.91 2.45
CA PRO A 243 -32.41 -20.38 3.62
C PRO A 243 -31.17 -21.16 3.19
N ARG A 244 -31.24 -21.84 2.04
CA ARG A 244 -30.13 -22.57 1.45
C ARG A 244 -29.03 -21.67 0.91
N LEU A 245 -29.34 -20.52 0.30
CA LEU A 245 -28.34 -19.57 -0.21
C LEU A 245 -27.66 -18.81 0.93
N TYR A 246 -28.42 -18.41 1.94
CA TYR A 246 -27.88 -17.76 3.14
C TYR A 246 -27.00 -18.73 3.93
N GLU A 247 -27.46 -19.98 4.13
CA GLU A 247 -26.65 -21.03 4.74
C GLU A 247 -25.38 -21.25 3.91
N LEU A 248 -25.46 -21.30 2.58
CA LEU A 248 -24.30 -21.38 1.67
C LEU A 248 -23.26 -20.27 1.94
N ILE A 249 -23.72 -19.02 1.96
CA ILE A 249 -22.85 -17.85 2.14
C ILE A 249 -22.21 -17.86 3.53
N ASN A 250 -22.97 -18.23 4.56
CA ASN A 250 -22.46 -18.36 5.92
C ASN A 250 -21.43 -19.50 6.05
N CYS A 251 -21.65 -20.65 5.38
CA CYS A 251 -20.64 -21.72 5.37
C CYS A 251 -19.35 -21.24 4.67
N VAL A 252 -19.47 -20.52 3.54
CA VAL A 252 -18.32 -19.94 2.82
C VAL A 252 -17.58 -18.95 3.71
N GLU A 253 -18.29 -18.05 4.39
CA GLU A 253 -17.69 -17.08 5.30
C GLU A 253 -16.96 -17.76 6.46
N LYS A 254 -17.55 -18.80 7.05
CA LYS A 254 -16.94 -19.57 8.15
C LYS A 254 -15.67 -20.30 7.71
N GLU A 255 -15.71 -20.97 6.57
CA GLU A 255 -14.53 -21.62 5.97
C GLU A 255 -13.46 -20.60 5.56
N LEU A 256 -13.84 -19.45 5.00
CA LEU A 256 -12.90 -18.37 4.69
C LEU A 256 -12.25 -17.78 5.95
N LYS A 257 -13.02 -17.51 7.01
CA LYS A 257 -12.50 -17.05 8.29
C LYS A 257 -11.53 -18.06 8.89
N ALA A 258 -11.88 -19.34 8.91
CA ALA A 258 -10.98 -20.41 9.36
C ALA A 258 -9.71 -20.54 8.49
N ALA A 259 -9.81 -20.30 7.18
CA ALA A 259 -8.66 -20.29 6.27
C ALA A 259 -7.76 -19.04 6.42
N LEU A 260 -8.32 -17.92 6.89
CA LEU A 260 -7.64 -16.64 7.13
C LEU A 260 -7.01 -16.58 8.53
N GLU A 261 -7.57 -17.28 9.52
CA GLU A 261 -7.01 -17.45 10.87
C GLU A 261 -5.98 -18.58 10.93
N LYS A 262 -5.05 -18.64 9.97
CA LYS A 262 -3.90 -19.54 10.09
C LYS A 262 -2.97 -18.99 11.15
N ASP A 263 -2.70 -19.80 12.18
CA ASP A 263 -1.69 -19.52 13.20
C ASP A 263 -0.27 -19.63 12.58
N LEU A 264 0.14 -18.56 11.89
CA LEU A 264 1.42 -18.49 11.19
C LEU A 264 2.48 -17.83 12.08
N PRO A 265 3.76 -18.27 12.00
CA PRO A 265 4.86 -17.57 12.65
C PRO A 265 4.98 -16.14 12.15
N LYS A 266 5.31 -15.22 13.04
CA LYS A 266 5.46 -13.78 12.77
C LYS A 266 6.75 -13.24 13.37
N ILE A 267 7.33 -12.22 12.75
CA ILE A 267 8.40 -11.44 13.37
C ILE A 267 7.73 -10.52 14.40
N LYS A 268 8.13 -10.65 15.66
CA LYS A 268 7.62 -9.89 16.80
C LYS A 268 8.44 -8.64 17.08
N GLU A 269 9.76 -8.73 16.91
CA GLU A 269 10.70 -7.65 17.24
C GLU A 269 11.93 -7.70 16.32
N ILE A 270 12.53 -6.54 16.07
CA ILE A 270 13.82 -6.37 15.39
C ILE A 270 14.71 -5.43 16.21
N SER A 271 16.02 -5.65 16.19
CA SER A 271 16.96 -4.86 17.03
C SER A 271 17.41 -3.53 16.41
N TRP A 272 16.81 -3.12 15.30
CA TRP A 272 17.12 -1.87 14.62
C TRP A 272 15.84 -1.10 14.34
N GLU A 273 15.98 0.21 14.21
CA GLU A 273 14.86 1.10 13.92
C GLU A 273 14.70 1.24 12.41
N HIS A 274 13.51 0.93 11.89
CA HIS A 274 13.21 1.04 10.47
C HIS A 274 13.35 2.49 9.98
N ASP A 275 13.94 2.68 8.79
CA ASP A 275 14.18 3.97 8.13
C ASP A 275 15.11 4.94 8.90
N LYS A 276 15.76 4.46 9.97
CA LYS A 276 16.72 5.27 10.73
C LYS A 276 17.87 5.75 9.85
N GLU A 277 18.22 7.01 10.01
CA GLU A 277 19.30 7.65 9.30
C GLU A 277 20.52 7.88 10.20
N TYR A 278 21.70 7.63 9.65
CA TYR A 278 23.00 7.86 10.26
C TYR A 278 23.82 8.86 9.44
N ASP A 279 24.23 10.00 10.01
CA ASP A 279 25.16 10.94 9.37
C ASP A 279 26.59 10.39 9.41
N TRP A 280 27.06 9.92 8.26
CA TRP A 280 28.39 9.35 8.09
C TRP A 280 29.54 10.31 8.36
N SER A 281 29.24 11.62 8.30
CA SER A 281 30.19 12.68 8.59
C SER A 281 30.42 12.87 10.09
N ASP A 282 29.44 12.47 10.91
CA ASP A 282 29.52 12.49 12.36
C ASP A 282 30.21 11.21 12.86
N GLU A 283 31.21 11.39 13.72
CA GLU A 283 32.06 10.28 14.18
C GLU A 283 31.30 9.34 15.14
N GLN A 284 30.46 9.91 16.01
CA GLN A 284 29.66 9.15 16.96
C GLN A 284 28.60 8.34 16.22
N ASP A 285 27.92 8.95 15.25
CA ASP A 285 26.85 8.30 14.51
C ASP A 285 27.39 7.19 13.60
N ARG A 286 28.56 7.41 12.99
CA ARG A 286 29.30 6.37 12.27
C ARG A 286 29.67 5.18 13.17
N ASP A 287 30.16 5.45 14.38
CA ASP A 287 30.54 4.38 15.33
C ASP A 287 29.31 3.65 15.89
N ASN A 288 28.19 4.35 16.09
CA ASN A 288 26.90 3.75 16.44
C ASN A 288 26.42 2.80 15.35
N PHE A 289 26.43 3.23 14.08
CA PHE A 289 26.07 2.40 12.93
C PHE A 289 26.95 1.15 12.84
N LEU A 290 28.27 1.30 12.93
CA LEU A 290 29.19 0.17 12.85
C LEU A 290 29.03 -0.80 14.01
N SER A 291 28.66 -0.30 15.19
CA SER A 291 28.38 -1.13 16.35
C SER A 291 27.05 -1.87 16.22
N LEU A 292 26.04 -1.27 15.57
CA LEU A 292 24.80 -1.98 15.22
C LEU A 292 25.08 -3.20 14.33
N LEU A 293 25.98 -3.08 13.35
CA LEU A 293 26.36 -4.20 12.47
C LEU A 293 27.12 -5.33 13.21
N ASP A 294 27.55 -5.12 14.45
CA ASP A 294 28.18 -6.14 15.28
C ASP A 294 27.18 -7.21 15.74
N LYS A 295 25.89 -6.88 15.87
CA LYS A 295 24.80 -7.80 16.21
C LYS A 295 23.43 -7.19 15.84
N LEU A 296 22.81 -7.73 14.79
CA LEU A 296 21.41 -7.50 14.43
C LEU A 296 20.59 -8.72 14.83
N THR A 297 19.38 -8.51 15.36
CA THR A 297 18.50 -9.58 15.84
C THR A 297 17.12 -9.47 15.23
N ILE A 298 16.56 -10.61 14.83
CA ILE A 298 15.14 -10.80 14.53
C ILE A 298 14.56 -11.76 15.57
N THR A 299 13.50 -11.34 16.25
CA THR A 299 12.77 -12.15 17.24
C THR A 299 11.42 -12.52 16.67
N PHE A 300 11.11 -13.81 16.70
CA PHE A 300 9.84 -14.37 16.24
C PHE A 300 8.89 -14.57 17.44
N ASP A 301 7.60 -14.63 17.16
CA ASP A 301 6.56 -14.90 18.16
C ASP A 301 6.62 -16.34 18.71
N ARG A 302 7.35 -17.24 18.04
CA ARG A 302 7.53 -18.66 18.38
C ARG A 302 8.88 -19.21 17.91
N ALA A 303 9.19 -20.45 18.29
CA ALA A 303 10.42 -21.13 17.87
C ALA A 303 10.45 -21.40 16.36
N MET A 304 11.60 -21.12 15.74
CA MET A 304 11.81 -21.26 14.29
C MET A 304 12.76 -22.41 13.96
N ASN A 305 12.59 -23.01 12.78
CA ASN A 305 13.59 -23.94 12.24
C ASN A 305 14.80 -23.14 11.70
N LYS A 306 15.87 -23.06 12.48
CA LYS A 306 17.07 -22.27 12.17
C LYS A 306 17.78 -22.69 10.88
N GLU A 307 17.63 -23.93 10.42
CA GLU A 307 18.25 -24.40 9.16
C GLU A 307 17.67 -23.68 7.93
N THR A 308 16.42 -23.21 8.05
CA THR A 308 15.69 -22.50 7.00
C THR A 308 16.12 -21.04 6.88
N ILE A 309 16.84 -20.52 7.88
CA ILE A 309 17.30 -19.13 7.94
C ILE A 309 18.82 -19.10 7.71
N ASN A 310 19.21 -18.77 6.48
CA ASN A 310 20.58 -18.85 6.00
C ASN A 310 20.88 -17.73 4.98
N HIS A 311 22.06 -17.76 4.36
CA HIS A 311 22.53 -16.72 3.43
C HIS A 311 21.68 -16.56 2.15
N ILE A 312 20.77 -17.49 1.85
CA ILE A 312 19.85 -17.43 0.71
C ILE A 312 18.53 -16.76 1.09
N THR A 313 18.03 -17.05 2.30
CA THR A 313 16.74 -16.59 2.81
C THR A 313 16.85 -15.25 3.53
N LEU A 314 17.98 -14.98 4.20
CA LEU A 314 18.31 -13.68 4.78
C LEU A 314 19.47 -13.04 4.02
N ASN A 315 19.24 -11.83 3.51
CA ASN A 315 20.26 -11.07 2.80
C ASN A 315 20.31 -9.62 3.25
N VAL A 316 21.50 -9.03 3.14
CA VAL A 316 21.73 -7.62 3.41
C VAL A 316 22.45 -7.01 2.21
N PHE A 317 21.90 -5.95 1.63
CA PHE A 317 22.53 -5.24 0.51
C PHE A 317 22.31 -3.74 0.62
N VAL A 318 23.15 -2.97 -0.06
CA VAL A 318 23.00 -1.52 -0.14
C VAL A 318 22.74 -1.06 -1.56
N ILE A 319 21.98 0.04 -1.66
CA ILE A 319 21.77 0.80 -2.89
C ILE A 319 22.05 2.28 -2.60
N PRO A 320 22.90 2.94 -3.40
CA PRO A 320 23.14 4.38 -3.30
C PRO A 320 22.10 5.20 -4.08
N TYR A 321 21.66 6.31 -3.47
CA TYR A 321 20.71 7.27 -4.01
C TYR A 321 21.25 8.69 -3.89
N PHE A 322 20.89 9.53 -4.86
CA PHE A 322 20.87 10.98 -4.70
C PHE A 322 19.53 11.39 -4.12
N THR A 323 19.57 12.21 -3.07
CA THR A 323 18.37 12.77 -2.47
C THR A 323 18.50 14.29 -2.34
N GLY A 324 17.36 14.96 -2.42
CA GLY A 324 17.27 16.39 -2.27
C GLY A 324 15.83 16.88 -2.30
N LYS A 325 15.66 18.19 -2.18
CA LYS A 325 14.36 18.84 -2.31
C LYS A 325 14.44 19.86 -3.43
N LEU A 326 13.58 19.71 -4.44
CA LEU A 326 13.43 20.67 -5.52
C LEU A 326 12.26 21.60 -5.18
N GLU A 327 12.46 22.91 -5.31
CA GLU A 327 11.45 23.92 -4.95
C GLU A 327 10.08 23.65 -5.59
N ASN A 328 10.07 23.21 -6.86
CA ASN A 328 8.82 22.99 -7.61
C ASN A 328 8.35 21.52 -7.67
N PHE A 329 9.15 20.56 -7.20
CA PHE A 329 8.85 19.12 -7.35
C PHE A 329 8.84 18.35 -6.01
N GLY A 330 9.19 18.99 -4.90
CA GLY A 330 9.22 18.34 -3.59
C GLY A 330 10.47 17.48 -3.38
N ASN A 331 10.34 16.40 -2.61
CA ASN A 331 11.44 15.49 -2.33
C ASN A 331 11.72 14.63 -3.57
N VAL A 332 12.99 14.56 -3.97
CA VAL A 332 13.46 13.74 -5.07
C VAL A 332 14.45 12.72 -4.54
N GLU A 333 14.26 11.47 -4.96
CA GLU A 333 15.20 10.38 -4.79
C GLU A 333 15.50 9.79 -6.18
N GLU A 334 16.76 9.83 -6.58
CA GLU A 334 17.23 9.30 -7.86
C GLU A 334 18.34 8.27 -7.64
N LEU A 335 18.21 7.11 -8.25
CA LEU A 335 19.24 6.08 -8.20
C LEU A 335 20.50 6.58 -8.93
N ILE A 336 21.67 6.41 -8.31
CA ILE A 336 22.93 6.76 -8.99
C ILE A 336 23.09 5.85 -10.23
N VAL A 337 23.08 6.42 -11.44
CA VAL A 337 23.17 5.67 -12.71
C VAL A 337 24.35 4.68 -12.66
N GLU A 338 24.08 3.39 -12.93
CA GLU A 338 24.98 2.22 -12.78
C GLU A 338 25.11 1.61 -11.36
N ALA A 339 24.33 2.07 -10.38
CA ALA A 339 24.28 1.46 -9.06
C ALA A 339 23.77 0.01 -9.10
N LYS A 340 24.69 -0.93 -8.83
CA LYS A 340 24.35 -2.34 -8.57
C LYS A 340 24.08 -2.55 -7.08
N LYS A 341 23.20 -3.49 -6.74
CA LYS A 341 23.08 -3.99 -5.36
C LYS A 341 24.44 -4.49 -4.88
N ILE A 342 24.94 -3.91 -3.78
CA ILE A 342 26.18 -4.36 -3.16
C ILE A 342 25.79 -5.23 -1.96
N TYR A 343 25.96 -6.54 -2.10
CA TYR A 343 25.64 -7.50 -1.05
C TYR A 343 26.74 -7.52 0.02
N PHE A 344 26.33 -7.44 1.29
CA PHE A 344 27.21 -7.64 2.43
C PHE A 344 27.12 -9.09 2.91
N PRO A 345 28.25 -9.69 3.30
CA PRO A 345 28.23 -11.01 3.91
C PRO A 345 27.56 -10.95 5.28
N VAL A 346 26.77 -11.98 5.57
CA VAL A 346 26.03 -12.16 6.82
C VAL A 346 26.59 -13.37 7.56
N TYR A 347 26.86 -13.19 8.85
CA TYR A 347 27.40 -14.23 9.74
C TYR A 347 26.45 -14.47 10.90
N PHE A 348 25.80 -15.63 10.92
CA PHE A 348 24.87 -16.02 11.99
C PHE A 348 25.61 -16.32 13.29
N ILE A 349 25.03 -15.93 14.42
CA ILE A 349 25.52 -16.20 15.77
C ILE A 349 24.81 -17.46 16.27
N GLN A 350 25.55 -18.46 16.75
CA GLN A 350 24.98 -19.79 17.05
C GLN A 350 24.29 -19.90 18.43
N GLU A 351 24.48 -18.92 19.32
CA GLU A 351 24.06 -18.97 20.73
C GLU A 351 22.63 -18.47 20.99
N ASP A 352 21.83 -18.18 19.96
CA ASP A 352 20.50 -17.60 20.17
C ASP A 352 19.45 -18.62 20.68
N GLU A 353 18.41 -18.12 21.36
CA GLU A 353 17.24 -18.91 21.75
C GLU A 353 16.44 -19.42 20.52
N GLY A 354 15.52 -20.36 20.72
CA GLY A 354 14.80 -21.05 19.64
C GLY A 354 13.95 -20.14 18.74
N ASN A 355 13.47 -19.00 19.27
CA ASN A 355 12.64 -18.01 18.56
C ASN A 355 13.44 -16.77 18.13
N GLN A 356 14.77 -16.79 18.22
CA GLN A 356 15.60 -15.63 17.92
C GLN A 356 16.71 -16.01 16.95
N ILE A 357 17.04 -15.07 16.06
CA ILE A 357 18.22 -15.15 15.21
C ILE A 357 18.97 -13.84 15.23
N SER A 358 20.24 -13.92 15.61
CA SER A 358 21.19 -12.84 15.60
C SER A 358 22.25 -13.08 14.52
N PHE A 359 22.66 -12.01 13.86
CA PHE A 359 23.65 -12.06 12.79
C PHE A 359 24.51 -10.80 12.77
N LYS A 360 25.71 -10.93 12.20
CA LYS A 360 26.65 -9.83 11.97
C LYS A 360 26.74 -9.52 10.50
N VAL A 361 26.97 -8.25 10.15
CA VAL A 361 27.11 -7.79 8.76
C VAL A 361 28.54 -7.26 8.54
N GLY A 362 29.14 -7.60 7.40
CA GLY A 362 30.50 -7.15 7.03
C GLY A 362 31.58 -8.23 7.14
N TYR A 363 32.84 -7.89 6.89
CA TYR A 363 33.90 -8.87 6.61
C TYR A 363 34.41 -9.67 7.83
N PRO A 364 34.94 -10.90 7.63
CA PRO A 364 35.44 -11.76 8.69
C PRO A 364 36.87 -11.35 9.08
N THR A 365 37.01 -10.30 9.89
CA THR A 365 38.31 -9.87 10.49
C THR A 365 38.12 -9.56 11.96
N SER A 366 39.21 -9.36 12.72
CA SER A 366 39.12 -8.87 14.11
C SER A 366 38.27 -7.59 14.19
N ASN A 367 37.52 -7.39 15.28
CA ASN A 367 36.53 -6.30 15.40
C ASN A 367 37.12 -4.92 15.07
N GLU A 368 38.31 -4.58 15.59
CA GLU A 368 38.97 -3.30 15.30
C GLU A 368 39.36 -3.15 13.82
N ASN A 369 40.00 -4.17 13.24
CA ASN A 369 40.37 -4.15 11.82
C ASN A 369 39.14 -4.12 10.92
N ARG A 370 38.05 -4.76 11.35
CA ARG A 370 36.78 -4.79 10.62
C ARG A 370 36.16 -3.40 10.55
N LYS A 371 35.98 -2.73 11.69
CA LYS A 371 35.39 -1.38 11.74
C LYS A 371 36.22 -0.42 10.89
N LYS A 372 37.55 -0.46 10.98
CA LYS A 372 38.45 0.34 10.13
C LYS A 372 38.28 0.05 8.63
N THR A 373 38.16 -1.24 8.27
CA THR A 373 37.98 -1.67 6.88
C THR A 373 36.62 -1.23 6.33
N LEU A 374 35.54 -1.39 7.10
CA LEU A 374 34.19 -0.95 6.74
C LEU A 374 34.12 0.58 6.62
N LYS A 375 34.68 1.33 7.59
CA LYS A 375 34.79 2.80 7.53
C LYS A 375 35.39 3.26 6.21
N THR A 376 36.54 2.68 5.86
CA THR A 376 37.28 2.99 4.63
C THR A 376 36.51 2.57 3.38
N HIS A 377 35.88 1.39 3.39
CA HIS A 377 35.12 0.87 2.26
C HIS A 377 33.90 1.73 1.97
N ILE A 378 33.07 2.01 2.98
CA ILE A 378 31.84 2.79 2.86
C ILE A 378 32.17 4.22 2.41
N THR A 379 33.14 4.88 3.04
CA THR A 379 33.55 6.25 2.65
C THR A 379 34.03 6.31 1.20
N ASN A 380 34.91 5.37 0.81
CA ASN A 380 35.39 5.31 -0.57
C ASN A 380 34.23 5.13 -1.54
N LYS A 381 33.29 4.22 -1.25
CA LYS A 381 32.19 3.92 -2.15
C LYS A 381 31.17 5.05 -2.24
N LEU A 382 30.87 5.75 -1.13
CA LEU A 382 30.04 6.97 -1.12
C LEU A 382 30.62 8.03 -2.04
N ILE A 383 31.92 8.33 -1.89
CA ILE A 383 32.60 9.36 -2.68
C ILE A 383 32.78 8.91 -4.14
N THR A 384 33.19 7.66 -4.38
CA THR A 384 33.30 7.10 -5.73
C THR A 384 31.97 7.19 -6.46
N ALA A 385 30.84 6.90 -5.80
CA ALA A 385 29.53 6.93 -6.44
C ALA A 385 29.21 8.30 -7.07
N VAL A 386 29.66 9.40 -6.47
CA VAL A 386 29.53 10.75 -7.07
C VAL A 386 30.45 10.91 -8.28
N TYR A 387 31.75 10.69 -8.10
CA TYR A 387 32.74 10.91 -9.16
C TYR A 387 32.59 9.96 -10.35
N SER A 388 32.02 8.76 -10.15
CA SER A 388 31.71 7.82 -11.22
C SER A 388 30.39 8.10 -11.93
N SER A 389 29.45 8.83 -11.31
CA SER A 389 28.12 9.06 -11.85
C SER A 389 28.15 9.85 -13.17
N ARG A 390 27.30 9.48 -14.13
CA ARG A 390 27.06 10.25 -15.36
C ARG A 390 26.58 11.69 -15.08
N VAL A 391 25.94 11.92 -13.92
CA VAL A 391 25.48 13.23 -13.43
C VAL A 391 26.65 14.19 -13.23
N PHE A 392 27.78 13.71 -12.71
CA PHE A 392 29.01 14.50 -12.69
C PHE A 392 29.63 14.61 -14.10
N LYS A 393 29.53 13.61 -14.99
CA LYS A 393 30.17 13.69 -16.32
C LYS A 393 29.50 14.66 -17.32
N ASN A 394 28.22 14.99 -17.18
CA ASN A 394 27.44 15.78 -18.16
C ASN A 394 26.62 16.94 -17.54
N TRP A 395 27.16 17.74 -16.63
CA TRP A 395 26.40 18.86 -16.03
C TRP A 395 26.00 19.99 -17.03
N ASP A 396 26.32 19.88 -18.33
CA ASP A 396 25.79 20.79 -19.36
C ASP A 396 24.42 20.35 -19.93
N VAL A 397 23.74 19.35 -19.36
CA VAL A 397 22.34 19.07 -19.71
C VAL A 397 21.43 19.93 -18.84
N GLY A 398 21.26 21.20 -19.24
CA GLY A 398 20.59 22.28 -18.51
C GLY A 398 19.12 22.08 -18.19
N ILE A 399 18.78 21.12 -17.33
CA ILE A 399 17.39 20.89 -16.88
C ILE A 399 17.23 21.10 -15.38
N ILE A 400 18.22 20.83 -14.51
CA ILE A 400 18.10 21.08 -13.06
C ILE A 400 19.47 21.40 -12.42
N VAL A 401 19.67 22.63 -11.94
CA VAL A 401 20.77 22.99 -11.03
C VAL A 401 20.28 22.78 -9.61
N VAL A 402 20.68 21.69 -8.95
CA VAL A 402 20.41 21.53 -7.50
C VAL A 402 21.66 22.00 -6.75
N PRO A 403 21.56 23.02 -5.88
CA PRO A 403 22.73 23.62 -5.22
C PRO A 403 23.45 22.69 -4.23
N SER A 404 22.76 21.66 -3.73
CA SER A 404 23.26 20.72 -2.71
C SER A 404 22.60 19.36 -2.88
N PHE A 405 23.40 18.29 -3.04
CA PHE A 405 22.90 16.92 -3.06
C PHE A 405 23.38 16.17 -1.83
N THR A 406 22.49 15.40 -1.24
CA THR A 406 22.81 14.48 -0.16
C THR A 406 22.83 13.06 -0.72
N ILE A 407 23.94 12.35 -0.49
CA ILE A 407 24.03 10.95 -0.89
C ILE A 407 23.47 10.12 0.24
N ILE A 408 22.57 9.22 -0.09
CA ILE A 408 22.07 8.21 0.84
C ILE A 408 22.51 6.83 0.37
N TRP A 409 23.11 6.08 1.28
CA TRP A 409 23.35 4.65 1.13
C TRP A 409 22.28 3.91 1.93
N ARG A 410 21.24 3.41 1.24
CA ARG A 410 20.17 2.66 1.89
C ARG A 410 20.57 1.20 1.98
N MET A 411 20.70 0.70 3.21
CA MET A 411 20.97 -0.70 3.53
C MET A 411 19.65 -1.42 3.77
N PHE A 412 19.34 -2.40 2.93
CA PHE A 412 18.18 -3.26 3.03
C PHE A 412 18.54 -4.55 3.76
N ILE A 413 17.68 -4.96 4.69
CA ILE A 413 17.71 -6.24 5.38
C ILE A 413 16.44 -6.98 4.96
N GLN A 414 16.61 -8.09 4.25
CA GLN A 414 15.50 -8.88 3.72
C GLN A 414 15.47 -10.29 4.29
N LEU A 415 14.28 -10.78 4.61
CA LEU A 415 14.01 -12.18 4.96
C LEU A 415 12.86 -12.73 4.12
N LYS A 416 13.11 -13.80 3.36
CA LYS A 416 12.14 -14.41 2.44
C LYS A 416 11.24 -15.40 3.18
N GLY A 417 10.06 -14.97 3.57
CA GLY A 417 9.12 -15.74 4.39
C GLY A 417 8.68 -17.06 3.77
N ASP A 418 8.61 -17.14 2.43
CA ASP A 418 8.22 -18.36 1.70
C ASP A 418 9.13 -19.57 1.96
N PHE A 419 10.36 -19.32 2.42
CA PHE A 419 11.39 -20.33 2.64
C PHE A 419 11.82 -20.43 4.11
N VAL A 420 11.12 -19.74 5.01
CA VAL A 420 11.44 -19.65 6.43
C VAL A 420 10.29 -20.26 7.22
N PHE A 421 10.59 -21.31 7.99
CA PHE A 421 9.56 -22.12 8.63
C PHE A 421 9.71 -22.17 10.15
N ASP A 422 8.59 -22.31 10.86
CA ASP A 422 8.61 -22.72 12.25
C ASP A 422 9.01 -24.20 12.42
N VAL A 423 9.11 -24.67 13.65
CA VAL A 423 9.41 -26.08 13.96
C VAL A 423 8.34 -27.07 13.48
N ASN A 424 7.14 -26.60 13.14
CA ASN A 424 6.03 -27.41 12.65
C ASN A 424 5.92 -27.39 11.11
N GLY A 425 6.80 -26.64 10.42
CA GLY A 425 6.78 -26.50 8.96
C GLY A 425 5.83 -25.43 8.42
N ASN A 426 5.30 -24.55 9.27
CA ASN A 426 4.49 -23.42 8.82
C ASN A 426 5.41 -22.29 8.33
N PRO A 427 5.16 -21.71 7.14
CA PRO A 427 5.95 -20.61 6.62
C PRO A 427 5.66 -19.30 7.37
N LEU A 428 6.66 -18.42 7.44
CA LEU A 428 6.59 -17.10 8.05
C LEU A 428 5.62 -16.18 7.33
N ASP A 429 4.72 -15.53 8.04
CA ASP A 429 3.95 -14.38 7.54
C ASP A 429 4.81 -13.11 7.67
N ALA A 430 5.61 -12.88 6.64
CA ALA A 430 6.77 -11.99 6.69
C ALA A 430 6.44 -10.53 6.33
N ASN A 431 5.23 -10.23 5.87
CA ASN A 431 4.87 -8.91 5.33
C ASN A 431 5.03 -7.81 6.40
N TYR A 432 6.00 -6.91 6.23
CA TYR A 432 6.28 -5.82 7.16
C TYR A 432 5.46 -4.56 6.83
N LEU A 433 4.14 -4.69 6.96
CA LEU A 433 3.20 -3.66 6.56
C LEU A 433 3.33 -2.42 7.45
N LYS A 434 3.48 -1.24 6.82
CA LYS A 434 3.60 0.07 7.50
C LYS A 434 4.74 0.15 8.52
N ALA A 435 5.73 -0.73 8.43
CA ALA A 435 6.78 -0.89 9.44
C ALA A 435 6.24 -1.22 10.85
N GLU A 436 5.07 -1.86 10.93
CA GLU A 436 4.46 -2.29 12.20
C GLU A 436 4.80 -3.75 12.51
N LEU A 437 4.98 -4.03 13.80
CA LEU A 437 5.18 -5.39 14.33
C LEU A 437 4.01 -5.76 15.27
N PRO A 438 3.62 -7.04 15.34
CA PRO A 438 4.20 -8.19 14.63
C PRO A 438 3.91 -8.17 13.12
N THR A 439 4.77 -8.78 12.32
CA THR A 439 4.58 -8.83 10.85
C THR A 439 3.32 -9.59 10.47
N GLY A 440 2.82 -9.29 9.29
CA GLY A 440 1.96 -10.19 8.55
C GLY A 440 0.65 -9.61 8.07
N ASN A 441 0.00 -10.35 7.17
CA ASN A 441 -1.32 -10.04 6.61
C ASN A 441 -2.29 -11.23 6.68
N GLY A 442 -1.97 -12.26 7.47
CA GLY A 442 -2.72 -13.50 7.58
C GLY A 442 -2.40 -14.51 6.48
N THR A 443 -1.39 -14.25 5.64
CA THR A 443 -1.04 -15.11 4.49
C THR A 443 0.34 -15.73 4.69
N PRO A 444 0.53 -17.03 4.45
CA PRO A 444 1.84 -17.66 4.54
C PRO A 444 2.83 -17.06 3.53
N GLY A 445 4.06 -16.78 3.96
CA GLY A 445 5.17 -16.35 3.10
C GLY A 445 5.36 -14.83 3.01
N GLY A 446 5.76 -14.37 1.82
CA GLY A 446 6.01 -12.95 1.56
C GLY A 446 7.44 -12.50 1.89
N LEU A 447 7.67 -11.19 1.82
CA LEU A 447 8.99 -10.59 2.02
C LEU A 447 8.96 -9.66 3.24
N PHE A 448 9.75 -9.97 4.24
CA PHE A 448 10.16 -8.97 5.22
C PHE A 448 11.26 -8.13 4.59
N GLU A 449 11.05 -6.82 4.51
CA GLU A 449 12.04 -5.85 4.05
C GLU A 449 12.04 -4.66 5.01
N SER A 450 13.19 -4.41 5.64
CA SER A 450 13.42 -3.23 6.47
C SER A 450 14.73 -2.57 6.03
N TRP A 451 14.85 -1.26 6.18
CA TRP A 451 16.04 -0.54 5.72
C TRP A 451 16.54 0.50 6.72
N LEU A 452 17.81 0.86 6.55
CA LEU A 452 18.55 1.88 7.29
C LEU A 452 19.25 2.78 6.28
N ASN A 453 19.40 4.07 6.58
CA ASN A 453 19.99 5.05 5.67
C ASN A 453 21.33 5.55 6.23
N ILE A 454 22.37 5.55 5.41
CA ILE A 454 23.65 6.21 5.71
C ILE A 454 23.70 7.48 4.87
N ARG A 455 23.65 8.64 5.52
CA ARG A 455 23.68 9.95 4.87
C ARG A 455 25.11 10.47 4.81
N PHE A 456 25.53 10.98 3.67
CA PHE A 456 26.79 11.72 3.54
C PHE A 456 26.55 13.07 2.84
N ASP A 457 26.93 14.14 3.53
CA ASP A 457 26.93 15.49 2.97
C ASP A 457 28.16 15.69 2.07
N PHE A 458 27.95 15.62 0.76
CA PHE A 458 29.03 15.73 -0.20
C PHE A 458 29.71 17.11 -0.21
N ASN A 459 29.05 18.15 0.31
CA ASN A 459 29.67 19.47 0.42
C ASN A 459 30.94 19.44 1.27
N LYS A 460 31.04 18.54 2.25
CA LYS A 460 32.25 18.35 3.08
C LYS A 460 33.44 17.87 2.24
N ALA A 461 33.21 17.05 1.22
CA ALA A 461 34.25 16.60 0.29
C ALA A 461 34.66 17.71 -0.68
N GLU A 462 33.70 18.49 -1.19
CA GLU A 462 33.97 19.67 -2.03
C GLU A 462 34.73 20.76 -1.26
N ASP A 463 34.35 21.05 -0.01
CA ASP A 463 35.05 22.05 0.80
C ASP A 463 36.47 21.60 1.14
N THR A 464 36.67 20.29 1.40
CA THR A 464 38.00 19.70 1.51
C THR A 464 38.84 19.94 0.25
N LYS A 465 38.24 19.70 -0.93
CA LYS A 465 38.90 19.96 -2.22
C LYS A 465 39.23 21.45 -2.40
N LYS A 466 38.31 22.37 -2.08
CA LYS A 466 38.53 23.84 -2.19
C LYS A 466 39.69 24.31 -1.31
N VAL A 467 39.81 23.79 -0.09
CA VAL A 467 40.91 24.12 0.82
C VAL A 467 42.26 23.70 0.22
N ILE A 468 42.35 22.48 -0.32
CA ILE A 468 43.57 21.98 -0.99
C ILE A 468 43.89 22.81 -2.23
N ASN A 469 42.86 23.20 -3.00
CA ASN A 469 43.04 24.06 -4.16
C ASN A 469 43.58 25.45 -3.78
N THR A 470 43.24 25.96 -2.60
CA THR A 470 43.69 27.28 -2.13
C THR A 470 45.12 27.22 -1.57
N LYS A 471 45.50 26.10 -0.95
CA LYS A 471 46.83 25.87 -0.39
C LYS A 471 47.36 24.48 -0.78
N PRO A 472 48.01 24.33 -1.95
CA PRO A 472 48.68 23.08 -2.31
C PRO A 472 49.77 22.71 -1.29
N GLY A 473 49.91 21.43 -0.96
CA GLY A 473 50.86 20.96 0.05
C GLY A 473 50.35 21.12 1.48
N ILE A 474 49.04 20.98 1.68
CA ILE A 474 48.41 21.14 3.00
C ILE A 474 48.35 19.80 3.77
N SER A 475 48.58 19.84 5.08
CA SER A 475 48.50 18.65 5.95
C SER A 475 47.05 18.30 6.32
N VAL A 476 46.82 17.06 6.78
CA VAL A 476 45.49 16.62 7.24
C VAL A 476 44.96 17.52 8.37
N GLU A 477 45.83 17.90 9.31
CA GLU A 477 45.49 18.71 10.48
C GLU A 477 45.02 20.11 10.09
N GLU A 478 45.69 20.70 9.10
CA GLU A 478 45.33 22.03 8.62
C GLU A 478 44.04 22.00 7.79
N VAL A 479 43.84 20.98 6.95
CA VAL A 479 42.56 20.77 6.25
C VAL A 479 41.43 20.63 7.25
N ALA A 480 41.57 19.74 8.24
CA ALA A 480 40.55 19.47 9.26
C ALA A 480 40.11 20.73 9.99
N THR A 481 41.05 21.62 10.29
CA THR A 481 40.79 22.92 10.93
C THR A 481 39.99 23.85 10.02
N ASN A 482 40.32 23.91 8.72
CA ASN A 482 39.63 24.77 7.75
C ASN A 482 38.19 24.30 7.48
N VAL A 483 37.97 22.98 7.35
CA VAL A 483 36.63 22.41 7.06
C VAL A 483 35.82 22.09 8.32
N ARG A 484 36.38 22.33 9.52
CA ARG A 484 35.75 22.06 10.82
C ARG A 484 35.28 20.62 10.99
N LEU A 485 36.12 19.66 10.56
CA LEU A 485 35.86 18.22 10.72
C LEU A 485 36.90 17.60 11.67
N SER A 486 36.58 16.42 12.22
CA SER A 486 37.57 15.66 12.98
C SER A 486 38.74 15.24 12.08
N ARG A 487 39.91 15.03 12.68
CA ARG A 487 41.10 14.55 11.96
C ARG A 487 40.84 13.22 11.26
N GLU A 488 40.09 12.31 11.90
CA GLU A 488 39.72 11.02 11.31
C GLU A 488 38.80 11.19 10.10
N THR A 489 37.71 11.94 10.23
CA THR A 489 36.76 12.17 9.12
C THR A 489 37.46 12.86 7.95
N THR A 490 38.30 13.85 8.22
CA THR A 490 39.10 14.54 7.20
C THR A 490 40.03 13.56 6.47
N HIS A 491 40.76 12.73 7.22
CA HIS A 491 41.64 11.71 6.65
C HIS A 491 40.88 10.69 5.78
N LEU A 492 39.69 10.26 6.19
CA LEU A 492 38.84 9.36 5.40
C LEU A 492 38.40 10.00 4.07
N ILE A 493 37.97 11.27 4.10
CA ILE A 493 37.60 12.03 2.90
C ILE A 493 38.80 12.20 1.97
N LEU A 494 39.94 12.64 2.51
CA LEU A 494 41.18 12.84 1.74
C LEU A 494 41.64 11.55 1.05
N ASN A 495 41.66 10.43 1.77
CA ASN A 495 42.01 9.14 1.18
C ASN A 495 41.05 8.73 0.06
N ALA A 496 39.75 8.98 0.24
CA ALA A 496 38.75 8.68 -0.77
C ALA A 496 38.88 9.59 -2.00
N LEU A 497 39.14 10.88 -1.82
CA LEU A 497 39.43 11.81 -2.92
C LEU A 497 40.69 11.38 -3.68
N ALA A 498 41.76 11.03 -2.96
CA ALA A 498 43.02 10.56 -3.55
C ALA A 498 42.83 9.27 -4.36
N LYS A 499 42.10 8.30 -3.80
CA LYS A 499 41.79 7.03 -4.48
C LYS A 499 40.95 7.23 -5.74
N ASN A 500 40.10 8.26 -5.76
CA ASN A 500 39.30 8.65 -6.93
C ASN A 500 40.04 9.63 -7.86
N LYS A 501 41.35 9.85 -7.66
CA LYS A 501 42.21 10.72 -8.48
C LYS A 501 41.72 12.17 -8.58
N VAL A 502 41.10 12.66 -7.51
CA VAL A 502 40.64 14.06 -7.41
C VAL A 502 41.76 14.95 -6.84
N ILE A 503 42.59 14.37 -5.99
CA ILE A 503 43.78 14.96 -5.38
C ILE A 503 44.88 13.90 -5.35
N TYR A 504 46.11 14.27 -5.01
CA TYR A 504 47.17 13.32 -4.69
C TYR A 504 47.83 13.67 -3.37
N SER A 505 48.48 12.68 -2.75
CA SER A 505 49.24 12.86 -1.51
C SER A 505 50.72 12.60 -1.74
N LYS A 506 51.59 13.44 -1.18
CA LYS A 506 53.05 13.26 -1.17
C LYS A 506 53.57 13.58 0.23
N GLU A 507 54.29 12.64 0.85
CA GLU A 507 54.93 12.82 2.17
C GLU A 507 53.96 13.29 3.29
N GLY A 508 52.67 12.94 3.19
CA GLY A 508 51.64 13.33 4.17
C GLY A 508 50.95 14.67 3.89
N GLU A 509 51.35 15.37 2.83
CA GLU A 509 50.71 16.58 2.33
C GLU A 509 49.84 16.27 1.11
N TYR A 510 48.80 17.07 0.90
CA TYR A 510 47.83 16.89 -0.18
C TYR A 510 47.90 18.02 -1.18
N TYR A 511 47.77 17.65 -2.45
CA TYR A 511 47.93 18.53 -3.59
C TYR A 511 46.77 18.31 -4.57
N PRO A 512 46.33 19.37 -5.27
CA PRO A 512 45.24 19.28 -6.23
C PRO A 512 45.64 18.52 -7.49
N LEU A 513 44.68 17.90 -8.17
CA LEU A 513 44.82 17.38 -9.53
C LEU A 513 43.92 18.16 -10.50
N PRO A 514 44.26 18.21 -11.80
CA PRO A 514 43.40 18.83 -12.80
C PRO A 514 42.01 18.17 -12.86
N ASP A 515 40.94 18.95 -13.03
CA ASP A 515 39.59 18.39 -13.20
C ASP A 515 39.55 17.54 -14.49
N PRO A 516 39.25 16.23 -14.39
CA PRO A 516 39.28 15.30 -15.52
C PRO A 516 38.32 15.65 -16.67
N ARG A 517 37.36 16.56 -16.46
CA ARG A 517 36.35 16.97 -17.46
C ARG A 517 36.64 18.33 -18.10
N LYS A 518 37.43 19.17 -17.44
CA LYS A 518 37.67 20.58 -17.83
C LYS A 518 39.15 20.91 -17.82
N THR A 519 40.00 20.02 -18.35
CA THR A 519 41.44 20.29 -18.46
C THR A 519 41.81 20.79 -19.86
N MET A 520 42.63 21.83 -19.96
CA MET A 520 43.23 22.29 -21.21
C MET A 520 44.75 22.35 -21.08
N ILE A 521 45.45 21.66 -21.98
CA ILE A 521 46.89 21.78 -22.13
C ILE A 521 47.18 22.98 -23.01
N VAL A 522 47.87 23.97 -22.45
CA VAL A 522 48.31 25.16 -23.16
C VAL A 522 49.80 25.06 -23.37
N TYR A 523 50.27 25.33 -24.60
CA TYR A 523 51.69 25.31 -24.93
C TYR A 523 52.07 26.54 -25.77
N ASP A 524 53.35 26.91 -25.74
CA ASP A 524 53.85 28.01 -26.56
C ASP A 524 54.03 27.57 -28.02
N GLY A 525 53.23 28.17 -28.92
CA GLY A 525 53.21 27.83 -30.35
C GLY A 525 54.53 28.08 -31.07
N LYS A 526 55.42 28.90 -30.51
CA LYS A 526 56.74 29.19 -31.08
C LYS A 526 57.68 27.99 -31.10
N TYR A 527 57.46 27.00 -30.22
CA TYR A 527 58.36 25.87 -30.03
C TYR A 527 57.69 24.55 -30.41
N ASN A 528 58.01 24.02 -31.59
CA ASN A 528 57.45 22.75 -32.10
C ASN A 528 57.57 21.57 -31.11
N TYR A 529 58.64 21.51 -30.33
CA TYR A 529 58.81 20.42 -29.36
C TYR A 529 57.78 20.46 -28.22
N LEU A 530 57.24 21.64 -27.87
CA LEU A 530 56.19 21.75 -26.86
C LEU A 530 54.84 21.26 -27.39
N LYS A 531 54.57 21.45 -28.68
CA LYS A 531 53.39 20.86 -29.34
C LYS A 531 53.42 19.33 -29.28
N GLU A 532 54.55 18.73 -29.66
CA GLU A 532 54.73 17.27 -29.57
C GLU A 532 54.58 16.77 -28.13
N SER A 533 55.14 17.49 -27.15
CA SER A 533 54.98 17.18 -25.73
C SER A 533 53.54 17.33 -25.25
N ALA A 534 52.79 18.33 -25.72
CA ALA A 534 51.37 18.52 -25.41
C ALA A 534 50.50 17.39 -25.95
N GLU A 535 50.72 17.00 -27.21
CA GLU A 535 50.01 15.87 -27.83
C GLU A 535 50.27 14.56 -27.09
N LYS A 536 51.54 14.31 -26.70
CA LYS A 536 51.88 13.15 -25.87
C LYS A 536 51.21 13.20 -24.50
N LEU A 537 51.32 14.33 -23.80
CA LEU A 537 50.70 14.51 -22.48
C LEU A 537 49.18 14.31 -22.53
N LYS A 538 48.51 14.76 -23.60
CA LYS A 538 47.07 14.53 -23.78
C LYS A 538 46.72 13.04 -23.82
N VAL A 539 47.53 12.22 -24.50
CA VAL A 539 47.34 10.76 -24.54
C VAL A 539 47.59 10.16 -23.17
N ASP A 540 48.70 10.52 -22.52
CA ASP A 540 49.07 10.00 -21.21
C ASP A 540 48.01 10.36 -20.14
N LEU A 541 47.46 11.58 -20.19
CA LEU A 541 46.36 12.02 -19.32
C LEU A 541 45.07 11.23 -19.57
N ARG A 542 44.77 10.93 -20.84
CA ARG A 542 43.60 10.12 -21.21
C ARG A 542 43.70 8.72 -20.62
N ASP A 543 44.87 8.10 -20.66
CA ASP A 543 45.11 6.79 -20.03
C ASP A 543 44.97 6.83 -18.51
N LYS A 544 45.19 7.99 -17.90
CA LYS A 544 44.97 8.24 -16.47
C LYS A 544 43.52 8.60 -16.12
N GLY A 545 42.65 8.83 -17.11
CA GLY A 545 41.23 9.16 -16.94
C GLY A 545 40.90 10.66 -17.05
N ILE A 546 41.84 11.50 -17.46
CA ILE A 546 41.68 12.94 -17.64
C ILE A 546 41.53 13.25 -19.13
N ILE A 547 40.40 13.85 -19.51
CA ILE A 547 40.17 14.29 -20.89
C ILE A 547 40.64 15.74 -21.00
N ALA A 548 41.71 15.95 -21.76
CA ALA A 548 42.28 17.27 -21.96
C ALA A 548 42.09 17.79 -23.40
N GLU A 549 41.71 19.05 -23.52
CA GLU A 549 41.86 19.81 -24.75
C GLU A 549 43.28 20.35 -24.89
N ILE A 550 43.67 20.76 -26.10
CA ILE A 550 45.01 21.24 -26.41
C ILE A 550 44.89 22.47 -27.29
N LYS A 551 45.49 23.59 -26.87
CA LYS A 551 45.58 24.83 -27.66
C LYS A 551 46.96 25.46 -27.54
N SER A 552 47.40 26.10 -28.61
CA SER A 552 48.55 27.00 -28.50
C SER A 552 48.16 28.25 -27.71
N SER A 553 49.12 28.89 -27.05
CA SER A 553 48.87 30.14 -26.31
C SER A 553 48.39 31.27 -27.22
N ASP A 554 48.77 31.27 -28.50
CA ASP A 554 48.32 32.23 -29.52
C ASP A 554 46.81 32.11 -29.82
N GLU A 555 46.28 30.88 -29.78
CA GLU A 555 44.87 30.55 -30.05
C GLU A 555 44.00 30.58 -28.78
N LEU A 556 44.59 30.86 -27.61
CA LEU A 556 43.89 30.86 -26.34
C LEU A 556 42.97 32.09 -26.23
N THR A 557 41.70 31.83 -25.90
CA THR A 557 40.66 32.85 -25.70
C THR A 557 40.36 33.07 -24.21
N ASP A 558 39.67 34.17 -23.88
CA ASP A 558 39.20 34.42 -22.51
C ASP A 558 38.09 33.43 -22.10
N GLU A 559 37.27 32.98 -23.05
CA GLU A 559 36.28 31.92 -22.81
C GLU A 559 36.95 30.60 -22.40
N ASP A 560 38.05 30.23 -23.08
CA ASP A 560 38.81 29.03 -22.71
C ASP A 560 39.36 29.13 -21.28
N LYS A 561 39.93 30.29 -20.92
CA LYS A 561 40.49 30.55 -19.58
C LYS A 561 39.44 30.49 -18.48
N ASN A 562 38.20 30.87 -18.77
CA ASN A 562 37.08 30.83 -17.82
C ASN A 562 36.37 29.46 -17.78
N LYS A 563 36.64 28.58 -18.75
CA LYS A 563 35.98 27.28 -18.88
C LYS A 563 36.83 26.09 -18.43
N TYR A 564 38.14 26.15 -18.64
CA TYR A 564 39.06 25.03 -18.38
C TYR A 564 40.12 25.35 -17.31
N GLU A 565 40.43 24.38 -16.46
CA GLU A 565 41.68 24.35 -15.69
C GLU A 565 42.86 24.14 -16.63
N ILE A 566 43.91 24.92 -16.44
CA ILE A 566 45.01 25.01 -17.40
C ILE A 566 46.19 24.17 -16.92
N VAL A 567 46.67 23.30 -17.79
CA VAL A 567 47.99 22.66 -17.70
C VAL A 567 48.92 23.37 -18.68
N LEU A 568 49.75 24.28 -18.20
CA LEU A 568 50.64 25.10 -19.01
C LEU A 568 52.01 24.43 -19.20
N LEU A 569 52.33 24.04 -20.43
CA LEU A 569 53.67 23.58 -20.80
C LEU A 569 54.62 24.76 -21.04
N ARG A 570 55.70 24.84 -20.26
CA ARG A 570 56.73 25.89 -20.37
C ARG A 570 58.08 25.37 -20.87
N GLY A 571 58.71 26.15 -21.76
CA GLY A 571 60.10 26.00 -22.18
C GLY A 571 61.04 27.06 -21.56
N LYS A 572 62.28 27.15 -22.04
CA LYS A 572 63.19 28.28 -21.74
C LYS A 572 62.57 29.60 -22.22
N ASP A 573 62.56 30.62 -21.37
CA ASP A 573 61.96 31.95 -21.59
C ASP A 573 60.58 31.95 -22.30
N ILE A 574 59.52 32.33 -21.57
CA ILE A 574 58.31 32.82 -22.24
C ILE A 574 58.63 34.15 -22.93
N LYS A 575 58.59 34.19 -24.27
CA LYS A 575 58.75 35.45 -25.02
C LYS A 575 57.43 35.81 -25.69
N SER A 576 56.94 37.00 -25.31
CA SER A 576 55.80 37.75 -25.85
C SER A 576 54.41 37.13 -25.72
N ALA A 577 54.03 36.15 -26.53
CA ALA A 577 52.61 35.81 -26.71
C ALA A 577 51.99 35.06 -25.51
N THR A 578 52.66 34.02 -25.00
CA THR A 578 52.20 33.30 -23.81
C THR A 578 52.20 34.21 -22.58
N ALA A 579 53.19 35.11 -22.44
CA ALA A 579 53.23 36.07 -21.34
C ALA A 579 52.11 37.10 -21.44
N GLU A 580 51.70 37.49 -22.65
CA GLU A 580 50.56 38.38 -22.89
C GLU A 580 49.21 37.71 -22.65
N LYS A 581 49.04 36.47 -23.11
CA LYS A 581 47.77 35.73 -22.99
C LYS A 581 47.53 35.17 -21.59
N MET A 582 48.61 34.92 -20.84
CA MET A 582 48.63 34.40 -19.47
C MET A 582 49.21 35.41 -18.47
N ARG A 583 48.95 36.73 -18.64
CA ARG A 583 49.57 37.82 -17.84
C ARG A 583 49.44 37.68 -16.32
N GLU A 584 48.43 36.99 -15.84
CA GLU A 584 48.15 36.82 -14.39
C GLU A 584 48.69 35.50 -13.84
N VAL A 585 49.35 34.69 -14.68
CA VAL A 585 49.95 33.40 -14.31
C VAL A 585 51.45 33.60 -14.14
N GLU A 586 51.84 34.08 -12.95
CA GLU A 586 53.24 34.27 -12.58
C GLU A 586 53.82 33.00 -11.96
N SER A 587 55.03 32.64 -12.40
CA SER A 587 55.75 31.44 -11.97
C SER A 587 56.98 31.83 -11.18
N LYS A 588 57.26 31.15 -10.06
CA LYS A 588 58.44 31.39 -9.22
C LYS A 588 59.66 30.58 -9.66
N VAL A 589 59.49 29.66 -10.61
CA VAL A 589 60.56 28.79 -11.11
C VAL A 589 61.44 29.54 -12.13
N ASP A 590 62.76 29.46 -11.94
CA ASP A 590 63.74 29.90 -12.94
C ASP A 590 63.83 28.84 -14.07
N TRP A 591 62.97 28.99 -15.08
CA TRP A 591 62.83 28.03 -16.19
C TRP A 591 64.08 27.88 -17.05
N ASP A 592 64.98 28.86 -17.05
CA ASP A 592 66.25 28.77 -17.78
C ASP A 592 67.23 27.79 -17.12
N LYS A 593 67.11 27.59 -15.80
CA LYS A 593 67.88 26.61 -15.03
C LYS A 593 67.11 25.32 -14.76
N SER A 594 65.82 25.30 -15.02
CA SER A 594 64.94 24.17 -14.75
C SER A 594 65.43 22.88 -15.44
N LYS A 595 65.49 21.80 -14.66
CA LYS A 595 65.83 20.44 -15.14
C LYS A 595 64.59 19.55 -15.28
N GLY A 596 63.40 20.15 -15.29
CA GLY A 596 62.13 19.46 -15.30
C GLY A 596 61.40 19.64 -13.98
N ASP A 597 60.74 20.79 -13.85
CA ASP A 597 60.04 21.23 -12.64
C ASP A 597 58.53 21.37 -12.91
N THR A 598 57.76 21.25 -11.83
CA THR A 598 56.30 21.45 -11.82
C THR A 598 55.96 22.49 -10.76
N GLU A 599 55.03 23.38 -11.07
CA GLU A 599 54.52 24.40 -10.16
C GLU A 599 52.99 24.42 -10.23
N ILE A 600 52.34 24.56 -9.08
CA ILE A 600 50.90 24.72 -8.98
C ILE A 600 50.66 26.13 -8.45
N ILE A 601 49.92 26.94 -9.21
CA ILE A 601 49.53 28.28 -8.77
C ILE A 601 48.02 28.43 -8.80
N LYS A 602 47.51 29.38 -8.01
CA LYS A 602 46.09 29.72 -8.02
C LYS A 602 45.67 30.19 -9.41
N ASN A 603 44.54 29.69 -9.89
CA ASN A 603 43.98 30.15 -11.15
C ASN A 603 43.38 31.56 -10.97
N PRO A 604 43.85 32.57 -11.73
CA PRO A 604 43.30 33.92 -11.64
C PRO A 604 41.94 34.05 -12.36
N TYR A 605 41.61 33.11 -13.25
CA TYR A 605 40.42 33.18 -14.11
C TYR A 605 39.23 32.41 -13.54
N ILE A 606 39.47 31.27 -12.89
CA ILE A 606 38.43 30.41 -12.31
C ILE A 606 38.65 30.31 -10.80
N GLU A 607 37.66 30.74 -10.02
CA GLU A 607 37.72 30.71 -8.56
C GLU A 607 37.91 29.29 -8.02
N ASN A 608 38.72 29.14 -6.97
CA ASN A 608 38.96 27.87 -6.27
C ASN A 608 39.54 26.74 -7.16
N THR A 609 40.25 27.07 -8.23
CA THR A 609 40.96 26.12 -9.10
C THR A 609 42.43 26.49 -9.26
N ASN A 610 43.19 25.66 -9.99
CA ASN A 610 44.63 25.82 -10.15
C ASN A 610 45.08 25.85 -11.62
N VAL A 611 46.23 26.49 -11.85
CA VAL A 611 47.02 26.36 -13.07
C VAL A 611 48.23 25.50 -12.75
N PHE A 612 48.40 24.43 -13.53
CA PHE A 612 49.48 23.46 -13.39
C PHE A 612 50.56 23.79 -14.42
N ILE A 613 51.68 24.36 -13.98
CA ILE A 613 52.79 24.72 -14.87
C ILE A 613 53.81 23.58 -14.87
N ILE A 614 54.10 23.03 -16.04
CA ILE A 614 55.02 21.89 -16.22
C ILE A 614 56.06 22.32 -17.26
N GLY A 615 57.35 22.26 -16.93
CA GLY A 615 58.32 22.78 -17.89
C GLY A 615 59.78 22.49 -17.61
N GLY A 616 60.63 23.03 -18.48
CA GLY A 616 62.08 22.91 -18.38
C GLY A 616 62.81 23.67 -19.48
N LYS A 617 64.12 23.85 -19.31
CA LYS A 617 64.95 24.64 -20.23
C LYS A 617 65.08 24.08 -21.66
N ASP A 618 64.76 22.80 -21.86
CA ASP A 618 64.86 22.09 -23.13
C ASP A 618 63.86 20.92 -23.21
N LYS A 619 63.74 20.30 -24.40
CA LYS A 619 62.84 19.16 -24.67
C LYS A 619 63.02 18.01 -23.67
N LYS A 620 64.27 17.72 -23.27
CA LYS A 620 64.57 16.63 -22.33
C LYS A 620 64.03 16.96 -20.93
N SER A 621 64.25 18.18 -20.48
CA SER A 621 63.82 18.69 -19.18
C SER A 621 62.28 18.75 -19.10
N VAL A 622 61.60 19.19 -20.16
CA VAL A 622 60.13 19.14 -20.26
C VAL A 622 59.61 17.69 -20.19
N GLY A 623 60.25 16.76 -20.89
CA GLY A 623 59.92 15.33 -20.78
C GLY A 623 60.08 14.79 -19.36
N THR A 624 61.13 15.21 -18.64
CA THR A 624 61.31 14.87 -17.22
C THR A 624 60.21 15.44 -16.34
N ALA A 625 59.79 16.69 -16.56
CA ALA A 625 58.69 17.30 -15.81
C ALA A 625 57.35 16.59 -16.05
N ILE A 626 57.06 16.26 -17.31
CA ILE A 626 55.84 15.51 -17.68
C ILE A 626 55.81 14.14 -16.99
N ASN A 627 56.92 13.40 -17.02
CA ASN A 627 56.97 12.09 -16.36
C ASN A 627 56.75 12.22 -14.84
N LYS A 628 57.37 13.21 -14.17
CA LYS A 628 57.12 13.48 -12.74
C LYS A 628 55.65 13.82 -12.47
N PHE A 629 55.03 14.65 -13.32
CA PHE A 629 53.63 15.01 -13.19
C PHE A 629 52.71 13.79 -13.33
N LEU A 630 53.01 12.91 -14.29
CA LEU A 630 52.26 11.66 -14.51
C LEU A 630 52.49 10.60 -13.43
N GLU A 631 53.63 10.61 -12.74
CA GLU A 631 53.89 9.77 -11.56
C GLU A 631 52.98 10.16 -10.37
N HIS A 632 52.49 11.40 -10.33
CA HIS A 632 51.54 11.86 -9.30
C HIS A 632 50.07 11.55 -9.63
N LEU A 633 49.76 11.06 -10.85
CA LEU A 633 48.44 10.72 -11.39
C LEU A 633 48.21 9.21 -11.50
#